data_AF-A0A7H4PNQ4-F1
#
_entry.id   AF-A0A7H4PNQ4-F1
#
_cell.length_a   1.000
_cell.length_b   1.000
_cell.length_c   1.000
_cell.angle_alpha   90.00
_cell.angle_beta   90.00
_cell.angle_gamma   90.00
#
_symmetry.space_group_name_H-M   'P 1'
#
loop_
_entity.id
_entity.type
_entity.pdbx_description
1 polymer ?
#
loop_
_entity_poly.entity_id
_entity_poly.type
_entity_poly.pdbx_seq_one_letter_code
_entity_poly.pdbx_strand_id
1 'polypeptide(L)'
;MTVADIRNNPVIPYEEDCVTRLIQDDVNETAYQRIKNWTISDLREYVLNDEVTSDDIAFVRKGLTSEVVAAVAKVCSNADLIYGAEENAGD
;
A
#
# COMPACT_ATOMS: atom_id res chain seq x y z
N MET A 1 -6.28 10.37 -6.30
CA MET A 1 -5.32 9.45 -6.94
C MET A 1 -5.67 8.05 -6.50
N THR A 2 -5.67 7.11 -7.44
CA THR A 2 -5.87 5.69 -7.18
C THR A 2 -4.53 4.99 -6.89
N VAL A 3 -4.60 3.77 -6.38
CA VAL A 3 -3.43 2.88 -6.24
C VAL A 3 -2.75 2.68 -7.60
N ALA A 4 -3.52 2.46 -8.67
CA ALA A 4 -2.98 2.30 -10.02
C ALA A 4 -2.23 3.54 -10.51
N ASP A 5 -2.77 4.75 -10.25
CA ASP A 5 -2.12 6.00 -10.65
C ASP A 5 -0.73 6.12 -10.04
N ILE A 6 -0.57 5.74 -8.77
CA ILE A 6 0.71 5.85 -8.06
C ILE A 6 1.65 4.72 -8.46
N ARG A 7 1.15 3.47 -8.53
CA ARG A 7 1.97 2.31 -8.92
C ARG A 7 2.60 2.48 -10.30
N ASN A 8 1.84 2.98 -11.27
CA ASN A 8 2.28 3.09 -12.66
C ASN A 8 3.21 4.29 -12.91
N ASN A 9 3.43 5.15 -11.91
CA ASN A 9 4.28 6.32 -12.00
C ASN A 9 5.32 6.30 -10.86
N PRO A 10 6.27 5.34 -10.86
CA PRO A 10 7.32 5.30 -9.85
C PRO A 10 8.17 6.56 -9.91
N VAL A 11 8.75 6.95 -8.76
CA VAL A 11 9.49 8.22 -8.65
C VAL A 11 10.77 8.22 -9.51
N ILE A 12 11.34 7.03 -9.71
CA ILE A 12 12.45 6.78 -10.63
C ILE A 12 12.00 5.71 -11.64
N PRO A 13 12.18 5.92 -12.96
CA PRO A 13 11.76 4.96 -13.98
C PRO A 13 12.33 3.55 -13.76
N TYR A 14 11.54 2.53 -14.09
CA TYR A 14 11.89 1.11 -13.94
C TYR A 14 13.23 0.74 -14.61
N GLU A 15 13.49 1.29 -15.80
CA GLU A 15 14.71 0.99 -16.57
C GLU A 15 15.97 1.59 -15.94
N GLU A 16 15.83 2.64 -15.12
CA GLU A 16 16.95 3.44 -14.60
C GLU A 16 17.39 3.01 -13.20
N ASP A 17 16.54 2.30 -12.44
CA ASP A 17 16.81 1.97 -11.05
C ASP A 17 16.49 0.52 -10.68
N CYS A 18 17.45 -0.16 -10.06
CA CYS A 18 17.29 -1.55 -9.65
C CYS A 18 16.35 -1.73 -8.47
N VAL A 19 16.16 -0.70 -7.62
CA VAL A 19 15.25 -0.76 -6.47
C VAL A 19 13.80 -0.64 -6.95
N THR A 20 13.50 0.27 -7.89
CA THR A 20 12.20 0.33 -8.56
C THR A 20 11.85 -1.01 -9.20
N ARG A 21 12.80 -1.67 -9.88
CA ARG A 21 12.54 -3.01 -10.45
C ARG A 21 12.18 -4.03 -9.40
N LEU A 22 13.00 -4.14 -8.34
CA LEU A 22 12.74 -5.07 -7.24
C LEU A 22 11.35 -4.84 -6.65
N ILE A 23 11.00 -3.59 -6.36
CA ILE A 23 9.69 -3.24 -5.78
C ILE A 23 8.55 -3.60 -6.73
N GLN A 24 8.65 -3.29 -8.02
CA GLN A 24 7.58 -3.52 -8.99
C GLN A 24 7.43 -5.00 -9.34
N ASP A 25 8.54 -5.76 -9.39
CA ASP A 25 8.57 -7.19 -9.73
C ASP A 25 8.06 -8.06 -8.57
N ASP A 26 8.24 -7.63 -7.32
CA ASP A 26 7.77 -8.35 -6.13
C ASP A 26 6.26 -8.18 -5.86
N VAL A 27 5.57 -7.33 -6.64
CA VAL A 27 4.13 -7.10 -6.47
C VAL A 27 3.34 -8.35 -6.88
N ASN A 28 2.51 -8.83 -5.95
CA ASN A 28 1.51 -9.84 -6.25
C ASN A 28 0.37 -9.23 -7.08
N GLU A 29 0.30 -9.58 -8.36
CA GLU A 29 -0.73 -9.07 -9.27
C GLU A 29 -2.15 -9.38 -8.80
N THR A 30 -2.42 -10.55 -8.20
CA THR A 30 -3.76 -10.87 -7.69
C THR A 30 -4.20 -9.92 -6.59
N ALA A 31 -3.31 -9.62 -5.64
CA ALA A 31 -3.57 -8.64 -4.59
C ALA A 31 -3.75 -7.23 -5.19
N TYR A 32 -2.88 -6.84 -6.12
CA TYR A 32 -2.98 -5.54 -6.80
C TYR A 32 -4.31 -5.37 -7.55
N GLN A 33 -4.77 -6.36 -8.31
CA GLN A 33 -6.01 -6.25 -9.08
C GLN A 33 -7.23 -5.96 -8.18
N ARG A 34 -7.23 -6.43 -6.91
CA ARG A 34 -8.28 -6.15 -5.93
C ARG A 34 -8.34 -4.68 -5.53
N ILE A 35 -7.19 -4.01 -5.44
CA ILE A 35 -7.05 -2.67 -4.86
C ILE A 35 -6.72 -1.57 -5.88
N LYS A 36 -6.40 -1.91 -7.14
CA LYS A 36 -5.89 -0.95 -8.14
C LYS A 36 -6.77 0.29 -8.34
N ASN A 37 -8.09 0.13 -8.20
CA ASN A 37 -9.07 1.20 -8.40
C ASN A 37 -9.41 1.96 -7.11
N TRP A 38 -8.90 1.52 -5.96
CA TRP A 38 -9.12 2.19 -4.69
C TRP A 38 -8.40 3.53 -4.69
N THR A 39 -9.04 4.54 -4.12
CA THR A 39 -8.34 5.78 -3.81
C THR A 39 -7.40 5.55 -2.61
N ILE A 40 -6.41 6.43 -2.46
CA ILE A 40 -5.55 6.40 -1.27
C ILE A 40 -6.34 6.63 0.03
N SER A 41 -7.47 7.36 -0.04
CA SER A 41 -8.37 7.50 1.10
C SER A 41 -9.05 6.18 1.44
N ASP A 42 -9.58 5.46 0.45
CA ASP A 42 -10.22 4.16 0.65
C ASP A 42 -9.22 3.14 1.23
N LEU A 43 -7.98 3.16 0.75
CA LEU A 43 -6.93 2.29 1.28
C LEU A 43 -6.56 2.64 2.72
N ARG A 44 -6.51 3.93 3.09
CA ARG A 44 -6.33 4.35 4.49
C ARG A 44 -7.47 3.86 5.36
N GLU A 45 -8.72 4.08 4.94
CA GLU A 45 -9.90 3.64 5.69
C GLU A 45 -9.94 2.12 5.86
N TYR A 46 -9.52 1.37 4.83
CA TYR A 46 -9.41 -0.08 4.90
C TYR A 46 -8.39 -0.55 5.94
N VAL A 47 -7.21 0.10 6.01
CA VAL A 47 -6.15 -0.27 6.97
C VAL A 47 -6.52 0.07 8.42
N LEU A 48 -7.36 1.08 8.63
CA LEU A 48 -7.79 1.53 9.96
C LEU A 48 -9.14 0.92 10.39
N ASN A 49 -9.70 -0.01 9.62
CA ASN A 49 -10.99 -0.61 9.89
C ASN A 49 -10.83 -1.85 10.79
N ASP A 50 -11.47 -1.83 11.96
CA ASP A 50 -11.46 -2.92 12.95
C ASP A 50 -12.10 -4.23 12.46
N GLU A 51 -12.90 -4.19 11.38
CA GLU A 51 -13.46 -5.39 10.75
C GLU A 51 -12.45 -6.08 9.82
N VAL A 52 -11.36 -5.41 9.45
CA VAL A 52 -10.33 -5.94 8.56
C VAL A 52 -9.31 -6.72 9.38
N THR A 53 -9.11 -7.99 9.00
CA THR A 53 -8.22 -8.88 9.72
C THR A 53 -6.75 -8.66 9.35
N SER A 54 -5.83 -9.08 10.23
CA SER A 54 -4.39 -9.05 9.93
C SER A 54 -4.04 -9.88 8.68
N ASP A 55 -4.75 -11.00 8.43
CA ASP A 55 -4.59 -11.82 7.23
C ASP A 55 -5.00 -11.07 5.94
N ASP A 56 -6.08 -10.28 6.01
CA ASP A 56 -6.52 -9.42 4.91
C ASP A 56 -5.47 -8.35 4.59
N ILE A 57 -4.92 -7.69 5.62
CA ILE A 57 -3.85 -6.70 5.45
C ILE A 57 -2.58 -7.37 4.92
N ALA A 58 -2.23 -8.56 5.42
CA ALA A 58 -1.09 -9.35 4.97
C ALA A 58 -1.21 -9.80 3.50
N PHE A 59 -2.43 -9.94 2.98
CA PHE A 59 -2.68 -10.18 1.57
C PHE A 59 -2.59 -8.88 0.76
N VAL A 60 -3.29 -7.82 1.18
CA VAL A 60 -3.33 -6.53 0.48
C VAL A 60 -1.95 -5.89 0.36
N ARG A 61 -1.10 -5.99 1.40
CA ARG A 61 0.28 -5.45 1.37
C ARG A 61 1.13 -5.98 0.23
N LYS A 62 0.86 -7.20 -0.25
CA LYS A 62 1.58 -7.81 -1.39
C LYS A 62 1.25 -7.11 -2.72
N GLY A 63 0.16 -6.35 -2.78
CA GLY A 63 -0.26 -5.59 -3.96
C GLY A 63 0.25 -4.15 -4.00
N LEU A 64 1.02 -3.71 -2.99
CA LEU A 64 1.45 -2.33 -2.82
C LEU A 64 2.90 -2.12 -3.24
N THR A 65 3.21 -0.94 -3.76
CA THR A 65 4.59 -0.45 -3.92
C THR A 65 4.94 0.55 -2.83
N SER A 66 6.23 0.83 -2.65
CA SER A 66 6.71 1.80 -1.64
C SER A 66 6.07 3.18 -1.80
N GLU A 67 5.79 3.64 -3.01
CA GLU A 67 5.11 4.92 -3.27
C GLU A 67 3.67 4.93 -2.77
N VAL A 68 2.93 3.81 -2.93
CA VAL A 68 1.55 3.70 -2.46
C VAL A 68 1.51 3.71 -0.92
N VAL A 69 2.41 2.96 -0.28
CA VAL A 69 2.58 2.99 1.19
C VAL A 69 2.89 4.40 1.67
N ALA A 70 3.82 5.09 1.02
CA ALA A 70 4.17 6.47 1.36
C ALA A 70 3.00 7.44 1.14
N ALA A 71 2.16 7.23 0.12
CA ALA A 71 0.99 8.06 -0.13
C ALA A 71 -0.07 7.91 0.98
N VAL A 72 -0.33 6.69 1.45
CA VAL A 72 -1.23 6.43 2.59
C VAL A 72 -0.69 7.09 3.86
N ALA A 73 0.59 6.88 4.17
CA ALA A 73 1.21 7.45 5.38
C ALA A 73 1.15 8.98 5.42
N LYS A 74 1.28 9.65 4.26
CA LYS A 74 1.22 11.12 4.15
C LYS A 74 -0.16 11.72 4.45
N VAL A 75 -1.23 10.95 4.32
CA VAL A 75 -2.60 11.41 4.60
C VAL A 75 -3.13 10.95 5.97
N CYS A 76 -2.33 10.18 6.72
CA CYS A 76 -2.67 9.71 8.05
C CYS A 76 -2.37 10.78 9.12
N SER A 77 -3.22 10.81 10.16
CA SER A 77 -2.91 11.56 11.38
C SER A 77 -1.83 10.85 12.21
N ASN A 78 -1.23 11.53 13.19
CA ASN A 78 -0.28 10.88 14.10
C ASN A 78 -0.93 9.72 14.87
N ALA A 79 -2.22 9.83 15.23
CA ALA A 79 -2.95 8.77 15.91
C ALA A 79 -3.17 7.57 14.99
N ASP A 80 -3.54 7.83 13.72
CA ASP A 80 -3.75 6.78 12.71
C ASP A 80 -2.46 5.97 12.49
N LEU A 81 -1.31 6.64 12.43
CA LEU A 81 0.00 6.00 12.24
C LEU A 81 0.37 5.10 13.42
N ILE A 82 0.04 5.51 14.64
CA ILE A 82 0.28 4.71 15.85
C ILE A 82 -0.67 3.50 15.85
N TYR A 83 -1.97 3.74 15.66
CA TYR A 83 -2.99 2.70 15.69
C TYR A 83 -2.76 1.64 14.62
N GLY A 84 -2.59 2.08 13.36
CA GLY A 84 -2.35 1.16 12.25
C GLY A 84 -1.03 0.40 12.37
N ALA A 85 -0.01 0.97 13.02
CA ALA A 85 1.23 0.25 13.28
C ALA A 85 1.10 -0.78 14.41
N GLU A 86 0.41 -0.44 15.50
CA GLU A 86 0.19 -1.34 16.64
C GLU A 86 -0.60 -2.59 16.22
N GLU A 87 -1.69 -2.40 15.49
CA GLU A 87 -2.55 -3.51 15.03
C GLU A 87 -1.81 -4.49 14.09
N ASN A 88 -0.83 -3.99 13.33
CA ASN A 88 -0.11 -4.76 12.31
C ASN A 88 1.29 -5.22 12.74
N ALA A 89 1.74 -4.88 13.95
CA ALA A 89 3.04 -5.28 14.49
C ALA A 89 2.99 -6.63 15.26
N GLY A 90 1.81 -7.26 15.33
CA GLY A 90 1.55 -8.47 16.12
C GLY A 90 1.95 -9.81 15.49
N ASP A 91 2.59 -9.82 14.32
CA ASP A 91 3.11 -11.03 13.64
C ASP A 91 4.62 -11.25 13.89
#